data_AF-A0A267T512-F1
#
_entry.id   AF-A0A267T512-F1
#
_cell.length_a   1.000
_cell.length_b   1.000
_cell.length_c   1.000
_cell.angle_alpha   90.00
_cell.angle_beta   90.00
_cell.angle_gamma   90.00
#
_symmetry.space_group_name_H-M   'P 1'
#
loop_
_entity.id
_entity.type
_entity.pdbx_description
1 polymer ?
#
loop_
_entity_poly.entity_id
_entity_poly.type
_entity_poly.pdbx_seq_one_letter_code
_entity_poly.pdbx_strand_id
1 'polypeptide(L)'
;MERLNIEDFSYSGLVDLIQGDTEVAGDVLYDLAFQLKELNEEIDELEKKLKSAARQKAELYAASLRVLKHINKEVPISVAREKVIIQVFDSGYLEINNNVI
;
A
#
# COMPACT_ATOMS: atom_id res chain seq x y z
N MET A 1 9.16 20.73 13.06
CA MET A 1 10.54 20.71 12.54
C MET A 1 10.40 20.57 11.04
N GLU A 2 10.97 21.48 10.25
CA GLU A 2 10.91 21.35 8.80
C GLU A 2 11.79 20.16 8.39
N ARG A 3 11.34 19.35 7.42
CA ARG A 3 12.15 18.25 6.91
C ARG A 3 13.38 18.82 6.22
N LEU A 4 14.55 18.28 6.54
CA LEU A 4 15.78 18.56 5.81
C LEU A 4 15.56 18.16 4.34
N ASN A 5 15.52 19.15 3.46
CA ASN A 5 15.26 18.98 2.04
C ASN A 5 16.59 18.79 1.29
N ILE A 6 17.15 17.58 1.36
CA ILE A 6 18.34 17.20 0.60
C ILE A 6 17.91 16.70 -0.77
N GLU A 7 18.38 17.35 -1.84
CA GLU A 7 18.13 16.92 -3.21
C GLU A 7 19.12 15.83 -3.68
N ASP A 8 20.31 15.73 -3.04
CA ASP A 8 21.34 14.75 -3.36
C ASP A 8 21.92 14.07 -2.11
N PHE A 9 21.56 12.79 -1.91
CA PHE A 9 22.09 11.95 -0.84
C PHE A 9 23.41 11.24 -1.20
N SER A 10 24.03 11.57 -2.34
CA SER A 10 25.35 11.06 -2.71
C SER A 10 26.42 11.51 -1.72
N TYR A 11 27.56 10.80 -1.70
CA TYR A 11 28.70 11.20 -0.87
C TYR A 11 29.18 12.62 -1.17
N SER A 12 29.25 13.00 -2.45
CA SER A 12 29.61 14.37 -2.85
C SER A 12 28.59 15.40 -2.37
N GLY A 13 27.29 15.14 -2.52
CA GLY A 13 26.24 16.05 -2.06
C GLY A 13 26.27 16.27 -0.55
N LEU A 14 26.52 15.22 0.23
CA LEU A 14 26.64 15.32 1.69
C LEU A 14 27.93 16.01 2.13
N VAL A 15 29.05 15.77 1.44
CA VAL A 15 30.30 16.50 1.69
C VAL A 15 30.13 17.99 1.39
N ASP A 16 29.48 18.32 0.27
CA ASP A 16 29.18 19.70 -0.11
C ASP A 16 28.20 20.38 0.85
N LEU A 17 27.29 19.63 1.47
CA LEU A 17 26.39 20.16 2.49
C LEU A 17 27.10 20.43 3.82
N ILE A 18 27.99 19.52 4.23
CA ILE A 18 28.66 19.59 5.54
C ILE A 18 29.86 20.55 5.51
N GLN A 19 30.54 20.70 4.36
CA GLN A 19 31.73 21.56 4.19
C GLN A 19 32.85 21.29 5.23
N GLY A 20 32.91 20.07 5.76
CA GLY A 20 33.86 19.67 6.81
C GLY A 20 33.56 20.22 8.21
N ASP A 21 32.42 20.88 8.41
CA ASP A 21 32.01 21.41 9.72
C ASP A 21 31.36 20.30 10.57
N THR A 22 31.89 20.11 11.79
CA THR A 22 31.43 19.05 12.68
C THR A 22 30.06 19.35 13.29
N GLU A 23 29.75 20.62 13.55
CA GLU A 23 28.44 21.01 14.09
C GLU A 23 27.37 20.82 13.03
N VAL A 24 27.63 21.27 11.79
CA VAL A 24 26.73 21.05 10.65
C VAL A 24 26.54 19.56 10.36
N ALA A 25 27.60 18.76 10.45
CA ALA A 25 27.49 17.30 10.32
C ALA A 25 26.56 16.71 11.40
N GLY A 26 26.65 17.20 12.63
CA GLY A 26 25.78 16.79 13.73
C GLY A 26 24.31 17.08 13.46
N ASP A 27 24.01 18.29 12.99
CA ASP A 27 22.64 18.71 12.66
C ASP A 27 22.07 17.88 11.49
N VAL A 28 22.85 17.68 10.42
CA VAL A 28 22.44 16.83 9.29
C VAL A 28 22.17 15.40 9.74
N LEU A 29 23.04 14.81 10.57
CA LEU A 29 22.82 13.46 11.09
C LEU A 29 21.58 13.36 11.98
N TYR A 30 21.33 14.38 12.80
CA TYR A 30 20.13 14.44 13.65
C TYR A 30 18.85 14.44 12.80
N ASP A 31 18.80 15.29 11.78
CA ASP A 31 17.64 15.40 10.89
C ASP A 31 17.42 14.13 10.07
N LEU A 32 18.49 13.52 9.55
CA LEU A 32 18.42 12.23 8.85
C LEU A 32 17.86 11.14 9.76
N ALA A 33 18.33 11.06 11.00
CA ALA A 33 17.85 10.07 11.97
C ALA A 33 16.38 10.28 12.32
N PHE A 34 15.95 11.53 12.50
CA PHE A 34 14.56 11.86 12.80
C PHE A 34 13.64 11.52 11.62
N GLN A 35 14.00 11.91 10.40
CA GLN A 35 13.22 11.57 9.21
C GLN A 35 13.16 10.06 8.95
N LEU A 36 14.27 9.35 9.14
CA LEU A 36 14.28 7.89 9.04
C LEU A 36 13.34 7.25 10.05
N LYS A 37 13.30 7.76 11.28
CA LYS A 37 12.36 7.31 12.30
C LYS A 37 10.91 7.54 11.88
N GLU A 38 10.57 8.75 11.44
CA GLU A 38 9.21 9.06 10.94
C GLU A 38 8.80 8.13 9.79
N LEU A 39 9.69 7.91 8.82
CA LEU A 39 9.43 7.03 7.68
C LEU A 39 9.22 5.58 8.12
N ASN A 40 10.00 5.08 9.07
CA ASN A 40 9.81 3.72 9.61
C ASN A 40 8.46 3.58 10.31
N GLU A 41 8.03 4.59 11.09
CA GLU A 41 6.71 4.60 11.72
C GLU A 41 5.58 4.62 10.68
N GLU A 42 5.71 5.42 9.61
CA GLU A 42 4.76 5.46 8.50
C GLU A 42 4.68 4.11 7.76
N ILE A 43 5.84 3.48 7.49
CA ILE A 43 5.92 2.15 6.87
C ILE A 43 5.19 1.12 7.74
N ASP A 44 5.47 1.07 9.04
CA ASP A 44 4.83 0.15 9.98
C ASP A 44 3.30 0.29 9.99
N GLU A 45 2.80 1.53 9.94
CA GLU A 45 1.36 1.80 9.84
C GLU A 45 0.76 1.33 8.51
N LEU A 46 1.45 1.59 7.40
CA LEU A 46 1.02 1.17 6.07
C LEU A 46 1.00 -0.34 5.94
N GLU A 47 1.99 -1.05 6.49
CA GLU A 47 2.03 -2.51 6.53
C GLU A 47 0.88 -3.10 7.35
N LYS A 48 0.55 -2.51 8.50
CA LYS A 48 -0.61 -2.92 9.31
C LYS A 48 -1.92 -2.73 8.52
N LYS A 49 -2.08 -1.59 7.84
CA LYS A 49 -3.23 -1.31 6.98
C LYS A 49 -3.32 -2.31 5.83
N LEU A 50 -2.20 -2.58 5.16
CA LEU A 50 -2.11 -3.56 4.07
C LEU A 50 -2.52 -4.96 4.55
N LYS A 51 -2.00 -5.41 5.70
CA LYS A 51 -2.35 -6.71 6.30
C LYS A 51 -3.83 -6.81 6.63
N SER A 52 -4.41 -5.76 7.21
CA SER A 52 -5.84 -5.69 7.53
C SER A 52 -6.70 -5.76 6.26
N ALA A 53 -6.38 -4.95 5.24
CA ALA A 53 -7.09 -4.94 3.97
C ALA A 53 -6.97 -6.28 3.22
N ALA A 54 -5.78 -6.90 3.23
CA ALA A 54 -5.56 -8.22 2.63
C ALA A 54 -6.39 -9.30 3.31
N ARG A 55 -6.48 -9.27 4.65
CA ARG A 55 -7.34 -10.18 5.40
C ARG A 55 -8.81 -9.99 5.04
N GLN A 56 -9.29 -8.74 5.04
CA GLN A 56 -10.68 -8.44 4.69
C GLN A 56 -11.01 -8.86 3.25
N LYS A 57 -10.09 -8.63 2.30
CA LYS A 57 -10.21 -9.11 0.91
C LYS A 57 -10.38 -10.64 0.87
N ALA A 58 -9.56 -11.39 1.60
CA ALA A 58 -9.65 -12.85 1.65
C ALA A 58 -10.97 -13.33 2.28
N GLU A 59 -11.43 -12.68 3.35
CA GLU A 59 -12.71 -12.99 3.99
C GLU A 59 -13.90 -12.73 3.05
N LEU A 60 -13.88 -11.63 2.29
CA LEU A 60 -14.90 -11.30 1.29
C LEU A 60 -14.91 -12.31 0.13
N TYR A 61 -13.74 -12.72 -0.38
CA TYR A 61 -13.66 -13.77 -1.40
C TYR A 61 -14.21 -15.10 -0.89
N ALA A 62 -13.81 -15.52 0.32
CA ALA A 62 -14.33 -16.73 0.94
C ALA A 62 -15.85 -16.69 1.15
N ALA A 63 -16.40 -15.54 1.57
CA ALA A 63 -17.84 -15.33 1.67
C ALA A 63 -18.54 -15.49 0.31
N SER A 64 -17.94 -14.96 -0.76
CA SER A 64 -18.46 -15.06 -2.12
C SER A 64 -18.53 -16.52 -2.58
N LEU A 65 -17.51 -17.32 -2.31
CA LEU A 65 -17.52 -18.77 -2.59
C LEU A 65 -18.62 -19.51 -1.81
N ARG A 66 -18.87 -19.13 -0.55
CA ARG A 66 -19.98 -19.71 0.24
C ARG A 66 -21.34 -19.41 -0.37
N VAL A 67 -21.54 -18.19 -0.87
CA VAL A 67 -22.77 -17.79 -1.59
C VAL A 67 -22.94 -18.63 -2.85
N LEU A 68 -21.88 -18.75 -3.67
CA LEU A 68 -21.90 -19.56 -4.89
C LEU A 68 -22.22 -21.03 -4.61
N LYS A 69 -21.59 -21.60 -3.58
CA LYS A 69 -21.88 -22.96 -3.11
C LYS A 69 -23.35 -23.13 -2.72
N HIS A 70 -23.93 -22.16 -2.01
CA HIS A 70 -25.35 -22.23 -1.60
C HIS A 70 -26.31 -22.23 -2.79
N ILE A 71 -25.97 -21.53 -3.88
CA ILE A 71 -26.78 -21.50 -5.11
C ILE A 71 -26.36 -22.57 -6.14
N ASN A 72 -25.53 -23.54 -5.75
CA ASN A 72 -24.98 -24.59 -6.61
C ASN A 72 -24.34 -24.06 -7.91
N LYS A 73 -23.52 -23.00 -7.77
CA LYS A 73 -22.71 -22.44 -8.85
C LYS A 73 -21.23 -22.57 -8.50
N GLU A 74 -20.41 -22.81 -9.51
CA GLU A 74 -18.97 -22.86 -9.41
C GLU A 74 -18.34 -21.63 -10.07
N VAL A 75 -17.13 -21.31 -9.65
CA VAL A 75 -16.27 -20.33 -10.31
C VAL A 75 -15.59 -20.97 -11.53
N PRO A 76 -15.26 -20.19 -12.57
CA PRO A 76 -15.53 -18.77 -12.71
C PRO A 76 -17.00 -18.52 -13.12
N ILE A 77 -17.58 -17.42 -12.64
CA ILE A 77 -18.96 -17.06 -12.97
C ILE A 77 -19.12 -15.54 -13.15
N SER A 78 -19.97 -15.16 -14.11
CA SER A 78 -20.43 -13.79 -14.29
C SER A 78 -21.92 -13.69 -13.93
N VAL A 79 -22.26 -12.73 -13.07
CA VAL A 79 -23.65 -12.46 -12.64
C VAL A 79 -23.98 -11.01 -12.98
N ALA A 80 -24.94 -10.81 -13.89
CA ALA A 80 -25.46 -9.49 -14.19
C ALA A 80 -26.50 -9.06 -13.15
N ARG A 81 -26.34 -7.88 -12.57
CA ARG A 81 -27.32 -7.25 -11.66
C ARG A 81 -27.36 -5.75 -11.94
N GLU A 82 -28.57 -5.22 -12.10
CA GLU A 82 -28.78 -3.82 -12.46
C GLU A 82 -27.92 -3.41 -13.68
N LYS A 83 -27.06 -2.40 -13.50
CA LYS A 83 -26.12 -1.87 -14.50
C LYS A 83 -24.69 -2.39 -14.27
N VAL A 84 -24.50 -3.50 -13.57
CA VAL A 84 -23.17 -4.08 -13.35
C VAL A 84 -23.11 -5.57 -13.67
N ILE A 85 -21.92 -6.01 -14.07
CA ILE A 85 -21.54 -7.41 -14.21
C ILE A 85 -20.55 -7.72 -13.10
N ILE A 86 -20.92 -8.66 -12.24
CA ILE A 86 -20.06 -9.15 -11.16
C ILE A 86 -19.37 -10.41 -11.66
N GLN A 87 -18.04 -10.43 -11.67
CA GLN A 87 -17.25 -11.59 -12.08
C GLN A 87 -16.51 -12.14 -10.86
N VAL A 88 -16.62 -13.45 -10.65
CA VAL A 88 -15.87 -14.18 -9.63
C VAL A 88 -14.95 -15.15 -10.34
N PHE A 89 -13.64 -15.04 -10.09
CA PHE A 89 -12.60 -15.81 -10.75
C PHE A 89 -12.00 -16.86 -9.82
N ASP A 90 -11.49 -17.95 -10.40
CA ASP A 90 -10.76 -19.02 -9.68
C ASP A 90 -9.51 -18.50 -8.97
N SER A 91 -8.96 -17.38 -9.46
CA SER A 91 -7.73 -16.76 -8.97
C SER A 91 -7.87 -16.02 -7.63
N GLY A 92 -9.05 -15.99 -7.00
CA GLY A 92 -9.23 -15.25 -5.75
C GLY A 92 -9.77 -13.84 -5.90
N TYR A 93 -10.31 -13.49 -7.07
CA TYR A 93 -10.69 -12.12 -7.41
C TYR A 93 -12.19 -11.99 -7.65
N LEU A 94 -12.72 -10.84 -7.22
CA LEU A 94 -14.02 -10.33 -7.58
C LEU A 94 -13.84 -9.02 -8.33
N GLU A 95 -14.51 -8.90 -9.46
CA GLU A 95 -14.51 -7.70 -10.29
C GLU A 95 -15.94 -7.23 -10.52
N ILE A 96 -16.11 -5.91 -10.51
CA ILE A 96 -17.37 -5.24 -10.83
C ILE A 96 -17.11 -4.41 -12.08
N ASN A 97 -17.75 -4.79 -13.17
CA ASN A 97 -17.70 -4.07 -14.43
C ASN A 97 -19.03 -3.32 -14.63
N ASN A 98 -18.96 -2.03 -14.95
CA ASN A 98 -20.13 -1.27 -15.33
C ASN A 98 -20.64 -1.79 -16.67
N ASN A 99 -21.91 -2.17 -16.72
CA ASN A 99 -22.61 -2.52 -17.94
C ASN A 99 -23.01 -1.20 -18.62
N VAL A 100 -22.06 -0.63 -19.37
CA VAL A 100 -22.31 0.51 -20.25
C VAL A 100 -22.95 -0.06 -21.51
N ILE A 101 -24.27 -0.23 -21.48
CA ILE A 101 -25.08 -0.50 -22.69
C ILE A 101 -25.33 0.83 -23.39
#